data_AF-A0A4S4KVA4-F1
#
_entry.id   AF-A0A4S4KVA4-F1
#
_cell.length_a   1.000
_cell.length_b   1.000
_cell.length_c   1.000
_cell.angle_alpha   90.00
_cell.angle_beta   90.00
_cell.angle_gamma   90.00
#
_symmetry.space_group_name_H-M   'P 1'
#
loop_
_entity.id
_entity.type
_entity.pdbx_description
1 polymer ?
#
loop_
_entity_poly.entity_id
_entity_poly.type
_entity_poly.pdbx_seq_one_letter_code
_entity_poly.pdbx_strand_id
1 'polypeptide(L)'
;MLSPMLKSFQHTSRTSRLVLSVRPLSASPLHRPAPPPLPPKEQRAAEAKGNELHPDARCPPPPDFEGDTNPVTGEVNGPKRDPVRHGDWSFGGRASDF
;
A
#
# COMPACT_ATOMS: atom_id res chain seq x y z
N MET A 1 10.30 -4.45 54.95
CA MET A 1 9.52 -4.18 53.72
C MET A 1 10.43 -3.41 52.76
N LEU A 2 11.17 -4.12 51.89
CA LEU A 2 12.06 -3.51 50.88
C LEU A 2 11.40 -3.67 49.51
N SER A 3 11.07 -2.56 48.84
CA SER A 3 10.64 -2.55 47.44
C SER A 3 11.81 -2.13 46.55
N PRO A 4 12.16 -2.88 45.49
CA PRO A 4 13.14 -2.42 44.52
C PRO A 4 12.49 -1.52 43.46
N MET A 5 13.13 -0.38 43.21
CA MET A 5 12.80 0.61 42.20
C MET A 5 13.19 0.10 40.81
N LEU A 6 12.23 -0.08 39.89
CA LEU A 6 12.50 -0.46 38.50
C LEU A 6 13.23 0.69 37.78
N LYS A 7 14.40 0.38 37.22
CA LYS A 7 15.15 1.29 36.34
C LYS A 7 14.56 1.22 34.94
N SER A 8 14.07 2.34 34.44
CA SER A 8 13.63 2.51 33.06
C SER A 8 14.85 2.54 32.13
N PHE A 9 14.93 1.57 31.22
CA PHE A 9 15.95 1.49 30.19
C PHE A 9 15.39 2.08 28.89
N GLN A 10 15.86 3.28 28.53
CA GLN A 10 15.50 3.95 27.28
C GLN A 10 16.18 3.23 26.11
N HIS A 11 15.44 2.39 25.38
CA HIS A 11 15.91 1.83 24.12
C HIS A 11 15.72 2.88 23.02
N THR A 12 16.80 3.52 22.58
CA THR A 12 16.79 4.32 21.35
C THR A 12 17.22 3.44 20.19
N SER A 13 16.24 2.89 19.48
CA SER A 13 16.48 2.16 18.23
C SER A 13 16.78 3.16 17.13
N ARG A 14 18.06 3.42 16.86
CA ARG A 14 18.51 4.27 15.76
C ARG A 14 18.38 3.49 14.45
N THR A 15 17.20 3.57 13.83
CA THR A 15 16.92 2.96 12.53
C THR A 15 17.74 3.67 11.45
N SER A 16 18.80 3.02 10.96
CA SER A 16 19.58 3.47 9.81
C SER A 16 18.76 3.25 8.54
N ARG A 17 18.28 4.34 7.92
CA ARG A 17 17.62 4.28 6.61
C ARG A 17 18.69 4.10 5.53
N LEU A 18 18.76 2.90 4.95
CA LEU A 18 19.54 2.66 3.73
C LEU A 18 18.90 3.44 2.57
N VAL A 19 19.69 4.33 1.95
CA VAL A 19 19.28 5.08 0.76
C VAL A 19 19.40 4.17 -0.46
N LEU A 20 18.26 3.82 -1.08
CA LEU A 20 18.23 3.04 -2.31
C LEU A 20 18.61 3.97 -3.48
N SER A 21 19.80 3.77 -4.05
CA SER A 21 20.26 4.51 -5.23
C SER A 21 19.56 3.95 -6.47
N VAL A 22 18.56 4.66 -6.97
CA VAL A 22 17.85 4.31 -8.20
C VAL A 22 18.64 4.86 -9.38
N ARG A 23 19.23 3.97 -10.19
CA ARG A 23 19.87 4.36 -11.46
C ARG A 23 18.79 4.66 -12.51
N PRO A 24 18.84 5.81 -13.20
CA PRO A 24 17.88 6.09 -14.26
C PRO A 24 18.15 5.16 -15.46
N LEU A 25 17.13 4.42 -15.87
CA LEU A 25 17.11 3.69 -17.14
C LEU A 25 17.19 4.70 -18.29
N SER A 26 18.21 4.54 -19.14
CA SER A 26 18.44 5.33 -20.35
C SER A 26 17.20 5.32 -21.23
N ALA A 27 16.58 6.50 -21.41
CA ALA A 27 15.41 6.70 -22.24
C ALA A 27 15.81 7.42 -23.55
N SER A 28 15.18 7.01 -24.65
CA SER A 28 15.27 7.54 -26.02
C SER A 28 15.23 9.09 -26.11
N PRO A 29 15.72 9.71 -27.20
CA PRO A 29 16.09 11.14 -27.26
C PRO A 29 14.91 12.11 -27.42
N LEU A 30 13.81 11.87 -26.73
CA LEU A 30 12.75 12.87 -26.55
C LEU A 30 13.07 13.70 -25.31
N HIS A 31 13.35 14.99 -25.51
CA HIS A 31 13.63 15.96 -24.46
C HIS A 31 12.37 16.16 -23.58
N ARG A 32 12.23 15.34 -22.53
CA ARG A 32 11.13 15.37 -21.57
C ARG A 32 11.70 15.70 -20.19
N PRO A 33 12.03 16.99 -19.91
CA PRO A 33 12.54 17.36 -18.60
C PRO A 33 11.52 16.99 -17.53
N ALA A 34 11.99 16.47 -16.40
CA ALA A 34 11.13 16.19 -15.27
C ALA A 34 10.47 17.50 -14.79
N PRO A 35 9.20 17.48 -14.37
CA PRO A 35 8.57 18.66 -13.80
C PRO A 35 9.35 19.11 -12.55
N PRO A 36 9.50 20.43 -12.33
CA PRO A 36 10.17 20.94 -11.15
C PRO A 36 9.39 20.53 -9.88
N PRO A 37 10.10 20.26 -8.76
CA PRO A 37 9.43 19.91 -7.51
C PRO A 37 8.59 21.10 -7.00
N LEU A 38 7.39 20.79 -6.49
CA LEU A 38 6.50 21.77 -5.88
C LEU A 38 7.11 22.39 -4.62
N PRO A 39 6.74 23.63 -4.25
CA PRO A 39 7.17 24.23 -2.99
C PRO A 39 6.63 23.43 -1.78
N PRO A 40 7.36 23.38 -0.66
CA PRO A 40 7.02 22.50 0.48
C PRO A 40 5.60 22.68 1.06
N LYS A 41 5.04 23.91 0.99
CA LYS A 41 3.67 24.20 1.44
C LYS A 41 2.61 23.49 0.58
N GLU A 42 2.84 23.44 -0.72
CA GLU A 42 1.93 22.80 -1.68
C GLU A 42 2.07 21.27 -1.66
N GLN A 43 3.29 20.76 -1.46
CA GLN A 43 3.52 19.33 -1.26
C GLN A 43 2.71 18.80 -0.07
N ARG A 44 2.78 19.49 1.08
CA ARG A 44 1.99 19.12 2.27
C ARG A 44 0.48 19.17 1.99
N ALA A 45 0.02 20.13 1.21
CA ALA A 45 -1.39 20.22 0.84
C ALA A 45 -1.82 19.08 -0.10
N ALA A 46 -0.95 18.67 -1.03
CA ALA A 46 -1.19 17.54 -1.91
C ALA A 46 -1.19 16.21 -1.14
N GLU A 47 -0.27 16.03 -0.20
CA GLU A 47 -0.23 14.88 0.71
C GLU A 47 -1.49 14.80 1.59
N ALA A 48 -1.95 15.94 2.12
CA ALA A 48 -3.18 16.02 2.91
C ALA A 48 -4.45 15.69 2.10
N LYS A 49 -4.43 15.94 0.78
CA LYS A 49 -5.50 15.57 -0.16
C LYS A 49 -5.33 14.16 -0.75
N GLY A 50 -4.23 13.46 -0.48
CA GLY A 50 -3.85 12.21 -1.16
C GLY A 50 -4.81 11.03 -0.94
N ASN A 51 -5.79 11.15 -0.05
CA ASN A 51 -6.82 10.15 0.17
C ASN A 51 -8.10 10.38 -0.65
N GLU A 52 -8.19 11.49 -1.37
CA GLU A 52 -9.33 11.80 -2.25
C GLU A 52 -9.13 11.05 -3.57
N LEU A 53 -10.00 10.07 -3.83
CA LEU A 53 -9.97 9.35 -5.10
C LEU A 53 -10.18 10.33 -6.26
N HIS A 54 -9.38 10.21 -7.31
CA HIS A 54 -9.56 11.00 -8.53
C HIS A 54 -10.98 10.78 -9.09
N PRO A 55 -11.66 11.78 -9.69
CA PRO A 55 -12.99 11.60 -10.27
C PRO A 55 -13.04 10.45 -11.30
N ASP A 56 -11.95 10.25 -12.06
CA ASP A 56 -11.82 9.15 -13.02
C ASP A 56 -11.22 7.86 -12.41
N ALA A 57 -10.96 7.83 -11.11
CA ALA A 57 -10.48 6.61 -10.46
C ALA A 57 -11.56 5.53 -10.59
N ARG A 58 -11.15 4.32 -10.97
CA ARG A 58 -12.06 3.19 -11.04
C ARG A 58 -12.52 2.83 -9.63
N CYS A 59 -13.83 2.69 -9.46
CA CYS A 59 -14.39 2.19 -8.21
C CYS A 59 -13.94 0.73 -8.01
N PRO A 60 -13.42 0.35 -6.83
CA PRO A 60 -13.15 -1.04 -6.55
C PRO A 60 -14.44 -1.86 -6.63
N PRO A 61 -14.37 -3.12 -7.10
CA PRO A 61 -15.52 -3.99 -7.12
C PRO A 61 -16.02 -4.25 -5.68
N PRO A 62 -17.33 -4.40 -5.49
CA PRO A 62 -17.89 -4.72 -4.18
C PRO A 62 -17.41 -6.11 -3.71
N PRO A 63 -17.41 -6.37 -2.39
CA PRO A 63 -17.18 -7.71 -1.85
C PRO A 63 -18.31 -8.66 -2.27
N ASP A 64 -18.02 -9.97 -2.30
CA ASP A 64 -18.98 -10.99 -2.71
C ASP A 64 -19.98 -11.36 -1.59
N PHE A 65 -19.59 -11.13 -0.33
CA PHE A 65 -20.43 -11.39 0.83
C PHE A 65 -20.21 -10.34 1.93
N GLU A 66 -21.23 -10.19 2.77
CA GLU A 66 -21.21 -9.34 3.96
C GLU A 66 -20.78 -10.14 5.20
N GLY A 67 -20.26 -9.45 6.22
CA GLY A 67 -19.76 -10.07 7.45
C GLY A 67 -18.36 -10.69 7.30
N ASP A 68 -18.03 -11.58 8.24
CA ASP A 68 -16.71 -12.21 8.35
C ASP A 68 -16.68 -13.67 7.89
N THR A 69 -17.85 -14.27 7.68
CA THR A 69 -17.99 -15.68 7.30
C THR A 69 -18.45 -15.79 5.85
N ASN A 70 -17.69 -16.53 5.04
CA ASN A 70 -18.09 -16.84 3.67
C ASN A 70 -19.28 -17.83 3.69
N PRO A 71 -20.44 -17.51 3.09
CA PRO A 71 -21.61 -18.39 3.11
C PRO A 71 -21.46 -19.67 2.27
N VAL A 72 -20.48 -19.73 1.36
CA VAL A 72 -20.24 -20.89 0.49
C VAL A 72 -19.22 -21.84 1.11
N THR A 73 -18.08 -21.33 1.55
CA THR A 73 -16.98 -22.16 2.08
C THR A 73 -17.02 -22.31 3.59
N GLY A 74 -17.74 -21.44 4.31
CA GLY A 74 -17.74 -21.38 5.77
C GLY A 74 -16.46 -20.79 6.38
N GLU A 75 -15.52 -20.32 5.56
CA GLU A 75 -14.27 -19.71 6.03
C GLU A 75 -14.56 -18.40 6.78
N VAL A 76 -13.92 -18.22 7.94
CA VAL A 76 -14.04 -17.04 8.79
C VAL A 76 -12.78 -16.19 8.69
N ASN A 77 -12.93 -14.87 8.50
CA ASN A 77 -11.85 -13.90 8.28
C ASN A 77 -11.02 -14.14 6.99
N GLY A 78 -11.60 -14.83 6.00
CA GLY A 78 -10.98 -15.03 4.69
C GLY A 78 -11.13 -13.81 3.76
N PRO A 79 -10.50 -13.84 2.57
CA PRO A 79 -10.78 -12.86 1.53
C PRO A 79 -12.27 -12.77 1.25
N LYS A 80 -12.82 -11.55 1.25
CA LYS A 80 -14.25 -11.30 0.95
C LYS A 80 -14.64 -11.51 -0.52
N ARG A 81 -13.73 -12.10 -1.29
CA ARG A 81 -13.84 -12.36 -2.71
C ARG A 81 -13.09 -13.64 -3.03
N ASP A 82 -13.71 -14.48 -3.84
CA ASP A 82 -13.10 -15.72 -4.30
C ASP A 82 -11.82 -15.44 -5.12
N PRO A 83 -10.66 -16.00 -4.74
CA PRO A 83 -9.41 -15.85 -5.49
C PRO A 83 -9.47 -16.36 -6.94
N VAL A 84 -10.30 -17.37 -7.22
CA VAL A 84 -10.41 -18.08 -8.51
C VAL A 84 -11.83 -17.96 -9.06
N ARG A 85 -12.41 -16.76 -9.01
CA ARG A 85 -13.79 -16.49 -9.43
C ARG A 85 -14.15 -17.02 -10.83
N HIS A 86 -13.20 -17.12 -11.75
CA HIS A 86 -13.43 -17.50 -13.15
C HIS A 86 -12.79 -18.84 -13.53
N GLY A 87 -12.29 -19.60 -12.55
CA GLY A 87 -11.59 -20.87 -12.80
C GLY A 87 -10.14 -20.73 -13.27
N ASP A 88 -9.63 -19.50 -13.37
CA ASP A 88 -8.26 -19.16 -13.75
C ASP A 88 -7.57 -18.28 -12.69
N TRP A 89 -6.23 -18.20 -12.72
CA TRP A 89 -5.43 -17.42 -11.76
C TRP A 89 -5.19 -15.98 -12.23
N SER A 90 -6.23 -15.37 -12.81
CA SER A 90 -6.16 -14.01 -13.32
C SER A 90 -6.66 -13.00 -12.30
N PHE A 91 -5.82 -12.01 -11.97
CA PHE A 91 -6.22 -10.86 -11.17
C PHE A 91 -6.16 -9.58 -12.01
N GLY A 92 -7.25 -8.81 -12.04
CA GLY A 92 -7.31 -7.56 -12.81
C GLY A 92 -7.07 -7.72 -14.32
N GLY A 93 -7.36 -8.91 -14.88
CA GLY A 93 -7.11 -9.24 -16.29
C GLY A 93 -5.69 -9.68 -16.61
N ARG A 94 -4.88 -10.03 -15.60
CA ARG A 94 -3.52 -10.54 -15.78
C ARG A 94 -3.39 -11.89 -15.07
N ALA A 95 -2.92 -12.90 -15.79
CA ALA A 95 -2.58 -14.19 -15.20
C ALA A 95 -1.36 -14.02 -14.27
N SER A 96 -1.43 -14.64 -13.09
CA SER A 96 -0.32 -14.75 -12.15
C SER A 96 0.22 -16.18 -12.18
N ASP A 97 1.54 -16.31 -12.34
CA ASP A 97 2.29 -17.56 -12.22
C ASP A 97 3.11 -17.45 -10.93
N PHE A 98 2.95 -18.39 -10.00
CA PHE A 98 3.52 -18.34 -8.63
C PHE A 98 4.82 -19.13 -8.52
#